data_AF-A0A969B659-F1
#
_entry.id   AF-A0A969B659-F1
#
_cell.length_a   1.000
_cell.length_b   1.000
_cell.length_c   1.000
_cell.angle_alpha   90.00
_cell.angle_beta   90.00
_cell.angle_gamma   90.00
#
_symmetry.space_group_name_H-M   'P 1'
#
loop_
_entity.id
_entity.type
_entity.pdbx_description
1 polymer ?
#
loop_
_entity_poly.entity_id
_entity_poly.type
_entity_poly.pdbx_seq_one_letter_code
_entity_poly.pdbx_strand_id
1 'polypeptide(L)'
;MLTSFLHHPFYRPFVLDVPDNWACRQIYNLPLNELINVMDTALCQGHSMAWATDISEDGFSWSNGLALVPDKEVKGLGKKSKSAVGARYLNDEELFYTVQEKEITPQMRQWAFDTYETTDDHGMHIVGLAKDQVGNKFYYVKNSWGETNLYNGYLYASEAYVKYKTIAVLLNVQAIPVEIRRRLGI
;
A
#
# COMPACT_ATOMS: atom_id res chain seq x y z
N MET A 1 -1.14 15.87 -1.72
CA MET A 1 -1.45 14.44 -1.49
C MET A 1 -2.21 13.92 -2.70
N LEU A 2 -2.05 12.63 -2.99
CA LEU A 2 -2.75 11.93 -4.06
C LEU A 2 -3.54 10.75 -3.47
N THR A 3 -4.67 10.42 -4.08
CA THR A 3 -5.49 9.22 -3.80
C THR A 3 -6.10 8.68 -5.10
N SER A 4 -6.85 7.59 -5.01
CA SER A 4 -7.57 6.99 -6.14
C SER A 4 -8.88 6.37 -5.70
N PHE A 5 -10.00 7.01 -6.04
CA PHE A 5 -11.35 6.52 -5.77
C PHE A 5 -12.33 6.90 -6.89
N LEU A 6 -13.39 6.11 -7.05
CA LEU A 6 -14.38 6.24 -8.14
C LEU A 6 -15.56 7.15 -7.80
N HIS A 7 -15.82 7.41 -6.52
CA HIS A 7 -16.96 8.22 -6.07
C HIS A 7 -16.77 9.74 -6.27
N HIS A 8 -15.58 10.17 -6.70
CA HIS A 8 -15.30 11.54 -7.13
C HIS A 8 -14.62 11.59 -8.49
N PRO A 9 -14.80 12.68 -9.28
CA PRO A 9 -14.12 12.83 -10.56
C PRO A 9 -12.59 12.76 -10.44
N PHE A 10 -11.95 12.09 -11.38
CA PHE A 10 -10.49 12.11 -11.49
C PHE A 10 -9.99 13.52 -11.86
N TYR A 11 -8.73 13.78 -11.48
CA TYR A 11 -8.03 15.04 -11.69
C TYR A 11 -8.67 16.24 -10.98
N ARG A 12 -9.55 15.99 -10.02
CA ARG A 12 -10.14 17.01 -9.15
C ARG A 12 -9.76 16.74 -7.70
N PRO A 13 -9.50 17.79 -6.92
CA PRO A 13 -9.37 17.66 -5.48
C PRO A 13 -10.74 17.39 -4.85
N PHE A 14 -10.76 16.58 -3.80
CA PHE A 14 -11.93 16.39 -2.94
C PHE A 14 -11.48 16.18 -1.49
N VAL A 15 -12.41 16.32 -0.55
CA VAL A 15 -12.17 15.97 0.86
C VAL A 15 -12.37 14.47 0.99
N LEU A 16 -11.31 13.74 1.32
CA LEU A 16 -11.44 12.31 1.58
C LEU A 16 -12.14 12.09 2.92
N ASP A 17 -13.22 11.30 2.90
CA ASP A 17 -14.10 11.03 4.03
C ASP A 17 -13.47 10.02 5.02
N VAL A 18 -12.38 10.43 5.67
CA VAL A 18 -11.74 9.69 6.76
C VAL A 18 -11.75 10.54 8.04
N PRO A 19 -12.03 9.95 9.23
CA PRO A 19 -12.18 10.72 10.47
C PRO A 19 -10.97 11.59 10.83
N ASP A 20 -9.76 11.10 10.53
CA ASP A 20 -8.51 11.81 10.82
C ASP A 20 -8.28 13.03 9.91
N ASN A 21 -9.02 13.17 8.81
CA ASN A 21 -9.03 14.37 7.97
C ASN A 21 -10.02 15.43 8.49
N TRP A 22 -10.05 15.66 9.81
CA TRP A 22 -10.91 16.65 10.48
C TRP A 22 -10.71 18.09 9.99
N ALA A 23 -9.54 18.39 9.41
CA ALA A 23 -9.23 19.69 8.83
C ALA A 23 -9.80 19.88 7.41
N CYS A 24 -10.54 18.88 6.89
CA CYS A 24 -11.16 18.87 5.56
C CYS A 24 -10.16 19.23 4.46
N ARG A 25 -8.93 18.69 4.54
CA ARG A 25 -7.91 18.96 3.53
C ARG A 25 -8.28 18.23 2.25
N GLN A 26 -8.03 18.93 1.15
CA GLN A 26 -8.28 18.42 -0.18
C GLN A 26 -7.13 17.52 -0.65
N ILE A 27 -7.49 16.40 -1.28
CA ILE A 27 -6.57 15.41 -1.85
C ILE A 27 -6.91 15.25 -3.33
N TYR A 28 -5.88 15.22 -4.19
CA TYR A 28 -6.09 15.05 -5.63
C TYR A 28 -6.40 13.59 -5.98
N ASN A 29 -7.43 13.39 -6.78
CA ASN A 29 -7.84 12.06 -7.23
C ASN A 29 -7.20 11.67 -8.56
N LEU A 30 -6.66 10.46 -8.67
CA LEU A 30 -6.10 9.89 -9.91
C LEU A 30 -6.69 8.53 -10.23
N PRO A 31 -6.70 8.10 -11.50
CA PRO A 31 -6.92 6.69 -11.84
C PRO A 31 -5.86 5.80 -11.16
N LEU A 32 -6.25 4.60 -10.72
CA LEU A 32 -5.39 3.72 -9.91
C LEU A 32 -4.03 3.45 -10.58
N ASN A 33 -4.02 3.14 -11.87
CA ASN A 33 -2.79 2.90 -12.61
C ASN A 33 -1.87 4.13 -12.66
N GLU A 34 -2.45 5.34 -12.70
CA GLU A 34 -1.67 6.57 -12.68
C GLU A 34 -1.13 6.87 -11.29
N LEU A 35 -1.89 6.59 -10.23
CA LEU A 35 -1.40 6.68 -8.85
C LEU A 35 -0.16 5.80 -8.66
N ILE A 36 -0.23 4.53 -9.07
CA ILE A 36 0.90 3.59 -9.00
C ILE A 36 2.09 4.06 -9.85
N ASN A 37 1.84 4.53 -11.07
CA ASN A 37 2.91 5.06 -11.93
C ASN A 37 3.61 6.29 -11.31
N VAL A 38 2.86 7.17 -10.62
CA VAL A 38 3.43 8.31 -9.88
C VAL A 38 4.33 7.81 -8.75
N MET A 39 3.85 6.85 -7.97
CA MET A 39 4.62 6.28 -6.85
C MET A 39 5.93 5.66 -7.36
N ASP A 40 5.86 4.83 -8.39
CA ASP A 40 7.03 4.18 -8.99
C ASP A 40 8.02 5.20 -9.56
N THR A 41 7.52 6.18 -10.31
CA THR A 41 8.36 7.24 -10.89
C THR A 41 9.07 8.04 -9.80
N ALA A 42 8.36 8.41 -8.74
CA ALA A 42 8.93 9.15 -7.62
C ALA A 42 10.08 8.38 -6.95
N LEU A 43 9.88 7.08 -6.70
CA LEU A 43 10.90 6.22 -6.09
C LEU A 43 12.12 6.05 -7.01
N CYS A 44 11.90 5.85 -8.31
CA CYS A 44 12.99 5.79 -9.30
C CYS A 44 13.78 7.10 -9.42
N GLN A 45 13.16 8.25 -9.11
CA GLN A 45 13.80 9.57 -9.07
C GLN A 45 14.46 9.89 -7.73
N GLY A 46 14.46 8.95 -6.77
CA GLY A 46 15.07 9.14 -5.45
C GLY A 46 14.18 9.88 -4.44
N HIS A 47 12.89 10.05 -4.74
CA HIS A 47 11.92 10.62 -3.81
C HIS A 47 11.18 9.51 -3.05
N SER A 48 11.21 9.59 -1.72
CA SER A 48 10.37 8.78 -0.85
C SER A 48 9.01 9.46 -0.60
N MET A 49 8.06 8.75 0.00
CA MET A 49 6.70 9.26 0.22
C MET A 49 6.10 8.77 1.53
N ALA A 50 5.32 9.62 2.19
CA ALA A 50 4.45 9.17 3.28
C ALA A 50 3.26 8.40 2.69
N TRP A 51 2.89 7.32 3.34
CA TRP A 51 1.92 6.34 2.87
C TRP A 51 0.91 6.05 3.98
N ALA A 52 -0.33 6.48 3.76
CA ALA A 52 -1.46 6.12 4.60
C ALA A 52 -2.12 4.87 4.02
N THR A 53 -2.39 3.86 4.86
CA THR A 53 -2.90 2.57 4.42
C THR A 53 -3.70 1.89 5.53
N ASP A 54 -4.60 1.00 5.13
CA ASP A 54 -5.16 0.01 6.04
C ASP A 54 -4.12 -1.09 6.31
N ILE A 55 -3.98 -1.51 7.57
CA ILE A 55 -3.12 -2.63 7.99
C ILE A 55 -3.89 -3.73 8.74
N SER A 56 -5.21 -3.65 8.79
CA SER A 56 -6.15 -4.58 9.43
C SER A 56 -6.46 -5.84 8.61
N GLU A 57 -5.55 -6.16 7.69
CA GLU A 57 -5.64 -7.31 6.80
C GLU A 57 -4.94 -8.55 7.36
N ASP A 58 -5.48 -9.72 7.02
CA ASP A 58 -4.80 -10.99 7.28
C ASP A 58 -3.48 -11.13 6.50
N GLY A 59 -3.32 -10.37 5.41
CA GLY A 59 -2.09 -10.35 4.62
C GLY A 59 -0.98 -9.45 5.18
N PHE A 60 -1.26 -8.66 6.22
CA PHE A 60 -0.27 -7.80 6.88
C PHE A 60 0.36 -8.52 8.06
N SER A 61 1.65 -8.86 7.95
CA SER A 61 2.43 -9.51 8.99
C SER A 61 3.61 -8.64 9.41
N TRP A 62 3.52 -8.06 10.61
CA TRP A 62 4.63 -7.28 11.17
C TRP A 62 5.85 -8.14 11.42
N SER A 63 5.70 -9.29 12.09
CA SER A 63 6.81 -10.16 12.48
C SER A 63 7.63 -10.61 11.28
N ASN A 64 6.96 -10.94 10.17
CA ASN A 64 7.58 -11.41 8.95
C ASN A 64 7.96 -10.23 8.02
N GLY A 65 7.55 -9.01 8.34
CA GLY A 65 7.81 -7.81 7.56
C GLY A 65 7.23 -7.87 6.15
N LEU A 66 5.99 -8.36 6.00
CA LEU A 66 5.30 -8.54 4.72
C LEU A 66 3.89 -7.97 4.74
N ALA A 67 3.46 -7.42 3.62
CA ALA A 67 2.07 -7.05 3.35
C ALA A 67 1.67 -7.55 1.97
N LEU A 68 0.79 -8.55 1.92
CA LEU A 68 0.37 -9.28 0.71
C LEU A 68 -1.15 -9.27 0.54
N VAL A 69 -1.65 -9.52 -0.67
CA VAL A 69 -3.08 -9.77 -0.92
C VAL A 69 -3.26 -11.13 -1.59
N PRO A 70 -3.22 -12.23 -0.82
CA PRO A 70 -3.33 -13.57 -1.37
C PRO A 70 -4.66 -13.80 -2.09
N ASP A 71 -4.64 -14.50 -3.23
CA ASP A 71 -5.85 -14.92 -3.97
C ASP A 71 -6.65 -15.98 -3.22
N LYS A 72 -5.96 -16.82 -2.45
CA LYS A 72 -6.53 -17.83 -1.57
C LYS A 72 -6.16 -17.55 -0.12
N GLU A 73 -6.97 -18.02 0.82
CA GLU A 73 -6.67 -17.89 2.24
C GLU A 73 -5.30 -18.53 2.56
N VAL A 74 -4.35 -17.72 3.03
CA VAL A 74 -3.02 -18.18 3.45
C VAL A 74 -3.01 -18.24 4.98
N LYS A 75 -2.91 -19.45 5.52
CA LYS A 75 -2.77 -19.63 6.98
C LYS A 75 -1.40 -19.11 7.43
N GLY A 76 -1.38 -18.23 8.43
CA GLY A 76 -0.15 -17.81 9.12
C GLY A 76 0.28 -16.34 8.94
N LEU A 77 -0.39 -15.57 8.08
CA LEU A 77 -0.09 -14.13 7.92
C LEU A 77 -0.91 -13.21 8.85
N GLY A 78 -2.07 -13.65 9.35
CA GLY A 78 -3.01 -12.75 10.01
C GLY A 78 -2.72 -12.37 11.47
N LYS A 79 -3.30 -11.23 11.91
CA LYS A 79 -3.18 -10.63 13.25
C LYS A 79 -3.54 -11.56 14.42
N LYS A 80 -4.29 -12.64 14.17
CA LYS A 80 -4.69 -13.66 15.17
C LYS A 80 -3.84 -14.92 15.18
N SER A 81 -2.72 -14.93 14.46
CA SER A 81 -1.68 -15.96 14.60
C SER A 81 -0.96 -15.81 15.96
N LYS A 82 -1.67 -16.15 17.04
CA LYS A 82 -1.10 -16.39 18.38
C LYS A 82 -0.34 -17.72 18.45
N SER A 83 -0.11 -18.37 17.30
CA SER A 83 0.71 -19.56 17.25
C SER A 83 2.03 -19.22 16.57
N ALA A 84 3.11 -19.32 17.35
CA ALA A 84 4.45 -19.63 16.87
C ALA A 84 4.52 -21.02 16.16
N VAL A 85 3.41 -21.44 15.54
CA VAL A 85 3.15 -22.75 14.94
C VAL A 85 2.58 -22.60 13.52
N GLY A 86 2.13 -21.40 13.11
CA GLY A 86 1.69 -21.13 11.73
C GLY A 86 2.81 -20.75 10.74
N ALA A 87 3.90 -20.18 11.25
CA ALA A 87 5.13 -19.91 10.48
C ALA A 87 6.14 -21.09 10.54
N ARG A 88 5.64 -22.32 10.74
CA ARG A 88 6.46 -23.54 10.86
C ARG A 88 6.25 -24.57 9.74
N TYR A 89 5.42 -24.25 8.74
CA TYR A 89 5.11 -25.18 7.64
C TYR A 89 5.33 -24.64 6.23
N LEU A 90 5.84 -23.42 6.11
CA LEU A 90 6.47 -22.96 4.89
C LEU A 90 7.83 -22.46 5.31
N ASN A 91 8.87 -23.07 4.77
CA ASN A 91 10.24 -22.60 4.94
C ASN A 91 10.22 -21.13 4.47
N ASP A 92 10.89 -20.20 5.16
CA ASP A 92 10.85 -18.75 4.86
C ASP A 92 11.07 -18.42 3.38
N GLU A 93 11.72 -19.33 2.64
CA GLU A 93 11.73 -19.31 1.19
C GLU A 93 10.31 -19.39 0.61
N GLU A 94 9.59 -20.52 0.70
CA GLU A 94 8.32 -20.81 -0.02
C GLU A 94 7.22 -19.75 0.12
N LEU A 95 7.14 -19.01 1.22
CA LEU A 95 6.14 -17.95 1.42
C LEU A 95 6.27 -16.81 0.40
N PHE A 96 7.51 -16.48 -0.02
CA PHE A 96 7.74 -15.47 -1.06
C PHE A 96 7.52 -16.01 -2.49
N TYR A 97 7.74 -17.31 -2.74
CA TYR A 97 7.71 -17.88 -4.11
C TYR A 97 6.32 -18.35 -4.56
N THR A 98 5.38 -18.59 -3.66
CA THR A 98 4.17 -19.38 -3.97
C THR A 98 2.84 -18.66 -3.78
N VAL A 99 2.83 -17.48 -3.15
CA VAL A 99 1.60 -16.77 -2.88
C VAL A 99 1.17 -15.99 -4.11
N GLN A 100 0.31 -16.60 -4.92
CA GLN A 100 -0.42 -15.91 -5.96
C GLN A 100 -1.30 -14.83 -5.33
N GLU A 101 -1.15 -13.58 -5.78
CA GLU A 101 -1.91 -12.44 -5.28
C GLU A 101 -3.10 -12.12 -6.18
N LYS A 102 -4.10 -11.45 -5.59
CA LYS A 102 -5.26 -10.94 -6.33
C LYS A 102 -4.84 -9.86 -7.31
N GLU A 103 -5.41 -9.92 -8.52
CA GLU A 103 -5.39 -8.79 -9.43
C GLU A 103 -6.37 -7.71 -8.94
N ILE A 104 -5.86 -6.55 -8.54
CA ILE A 104 -6.67 -5.50 -7.91
C ILE A 104 -7.26 -4.57 -8.97
N THR A 105 -8.58 -4.50 -9.00
CA THR A 105 -9.33 -3.57 -9.85
C THR A 105 -9.73 -2.30 -9.10
N PRO A 106 -9.97 -1.16 -9.79
CA PRO A 106 -10.52 0.05 -9.16
C PRO A 106 -11.85 -0.19 -8.45
N GLN A 107 -12.69 -1.10 -8.95
CA GLN A 107 -13.99 -1.44 -8.36
C GLN A 107 -13.82 -2.19 -7.05
N MET A 108 -12.90 -3.16 -6.98
CA MET A 108 -12.58 -3.86 -5.72
C MET A 108 -12.10 -2.86 -4.66
N ARG A 109 -11.17 -1.97 -5.05
CA ARG A 109 -10.65 -0.92 -4.18
C ARG A 109 -11.75 0.02 -3.66
N GLN A 110 -12.66 0.46 -4.54
CA GLN A 110 -13.78 1.32 -4.16
C GLN A 110 -14.74 0.59 -3.22
N TRP A 111 -15.10 -0.65 -3.53
CA TRP A 111 -15.97 -1.48 -2.70
C TRP A 111 -15.41 -1.64 -1.28
N ALA A 112 -14.12 -1.94 -1.15
CA ALA A 112 -13.48 -2.12 0.15
C ALA A 112 -13.52 -0.84 1.00
N PHE A 113 -13.38 0.33 0.38
CA PHE A 113 -13.53 1.61 1.07
C PHE A 113 -14.98 1.86 1.51
N ASP A 114 -15.95 1.66 0.61
CA ASP A 114 -17.38 1.91 0.88
C ASP A 114 -17.96 0.97 1.94
N THR A 115 -17.41 -0.24 2.06
CA THR A 115 -17.84 -1.26 3.02
C THR A 115 -17.01 -1.27 4.31
N TYR A 116 -16.07 -0.34 4.46
CA TYR A 116 -15.14 -0.25 5.59
C TYR A 116 -14.24 -1.49 5.77
N GLU A 117 -14.03 -2.29 4.72
CA GLU A 117 -12.95 -3.29 4.68
C GLU A 117 -11.58 -2.62 4.49
N THR A 118 -11.54 -1.38 4.03
CA THR A 118 -10.34 -0.55 3.95
C THR A 118 -10.65 0.79 4.63
N THR A 119 -9.94 1.07 5.71
CA THR A 119 -10.05 2.26 6.56
C THR A 119 -8.69 2.95 6.70
N ASP A 120 -8.69 4.20 7.17
CA ASP A 120 -7.45 4.92 7.46
C ASP A 120 -6.91 4.52 8.84
N ASP A 121 -6.10 3.45 8.87
CA ASP A 121 -5.65 2.79 10.11
C ASP A 121 -4.20 3.17 10.48
N HIS A 122 -3.31 3.38 9.50
CA HIS A 122 -1.89 3.58 9.80
C HIS A 122 -1.09 4.40 8.77
N GLY A 123 -0.12 5.16 9.27
CA GLY A 123 0.83 5.94 8.48
C GLY A 123 2.24 5.35 8.51
N MET A 124 2.81 5.10 7.33
CA MET A 124 4.18 4.58 7.13
C MET A 124 4.92 5.40 6.06
N HIS A 125 6.16 5.00 5.74
CA HIS A 125 7.01 5.71 4.78
C HIS A 125 7.57 4.73 3.75
N ILE A 126 7.14 4.86 2.49
CA ILE A 126 7.72 4.10 1.38
C ILE A 126 9.04 4.77 0.97
N VAL A 127 10.14 4.02 1.02
CA VAL A 127 11.50 4.52 0.82
C VAL A 127 12.23 3.89 -0.36
N GLY A 128 11.66 2.85 -0.98
CA GLY A 128 12.27 2.23 -2.15
C GLY A 128 11.39 1.20 -2.83
N LEU A 129 11.93 0.62 -3.90
CA LEU A 129 11.38 -0.53 -4.61
C LEU A 129 12.28 -1.73 -4.40
N ALA A 130 11.69 -2.91 -4.33
CA ALA A 130 12.37 -4.18 -4.31
C ALA A 130 11.72 -5.14 -5.31
N LYS A 131 12.45 -6.19 -5.64
CA LYS A 131 11.92 -7.33 -6.38
C LYS A 131 12.22 -8.59 -5.62
N ASP A 132 11.28 -9.53 -5.66
CA ASP A 132 11.57 -10.89 -5.24
C ASP A 132 12.41 -11.62 -6.31
N GLN A 133 12.83 -12.83 -5.98
CA GLN A 133 13.49 -13.82 -6.83
C GLN A 133 12.89 -14.07 -8.23
N VAL A 134 11.59 -13.88 -8.44
CA VAL A 134 10.86 -14.18 -9.68
C VAL A 134 10.43 -12.90 -10.38
N GLY A 135 10.79 -11.74 -9.82
CA GLY A 135 10.63 -10.42 -10.40
C GLY A 135 9.36 -9.69 -9.98
N ASN A 136 8.58 -10.21 -9.01
CA ASN A 136 7.41 -9.48 -8.51
C ASN A 136 7.86 -8.22 -7.78
N LYS A 137 7.11 -7.12 -8.00
CA LYS A 137 7.43 -5.80 -7.46
C LYS A 137 6.92 -5.65 -6.02
N PHE A 138 7.79 -5.15 -5.15
CA PHE A 138 7.48 -4.78 -3.77
C PHE A 138 7.89 -3.34 -3.50
N TYR A 139 7.17 -2.68 -2.61
CA TYR A 139 7.53 -1.41 -2.01
C TYR A 139 8.26 -1.66 -0.70
N TYR A 140 9.44 -1.07 -0.55
CA TYR A 140 10.22 -1.12 0.69
C TYR A 140 9.75 -0.01 1.63
N VAL A 141 9.22 -0.41 2.78
CA VAL A 141 8.45 0.46 3.68
C VAL A 141 9.14 0.52 5.03
N LYS A 142 9.41 1.74 5.51
CA LYS A 142 9.83 2.00 6.89
C LYS A 142 8.60 2.14 7.78
N ASN A 143 8.56 1.38 8.86
CA ASN A 143 7.54 1.49 9.90
C ASN A 143 8.08 2.23 11.14
N SER A 144 7.21 2.50 12.11
CA SER A 144 7.48 3.28 13.32
C SER A 144 7.34 2.47 14.63
N TRP A 145 7.34 1.14 14.54
CA TRP A 145 7.15 0.23 15.68
C TRP A 145 8.46 -0.34 16.26
N GLY A 146 9.59 0.28 15.94
CA GLY A 146 10.92 -0.19 16.35
C GLY A 146 11.45 -1.35 15.50
N GLU A 147 12.61 -1.87 15.88
CA GLU A 147 13.37 -2.87 15.10
C GLU A 147 13.10 -4.31 15.57
N THR A 148 11.84 -4.62 15.87
CA THR A 148 11.46 -5.90 16.49
C THR A 148 11.08 -7.00 15.49
N ASN A 149 11.02 -6.68 14.20
CA ASN A 149 10.64 -7.63 13.16
C ASN A 149 11.83 -8.13 12.34
N LEU A 150 11.57 -9.05 11.42
CA LEU A 150 12.58 -9.70 10.57
C LEU A 150 13.49 -8.72 9.80
N TYR A 151 12.97 -7.56 9.40
CA TYR A 151 13.69 -6.57 8.61
C TYR A 151 14.00 -5.27 9.38
N ASN A 152 14.28 -5.38 10.68
CA ASN A 152 14.79 -4.27 11.50
C ASN A 152 13.98 -2.96 11.36
N GLY A 153 12.65 -3.07 11.48
CA GLY A 153 11.73 -1.94 11.42
C GLY A 153 11.13 -1.66 10.04
N TYR A 154 11.55 -2.41 9.02
CA TYR A 154 11.04 -2.29 7.65
C TYR A 154 10.13 -3.46 7.27
N LEU A 155 9.37 -3.29 6.20
CA LEU A 155 8.56 -4.34 5.61
C LEU A 155 8.50 -4.19 4.08
N TYR A 156 8.11 -5.27 3.42
CA TYR A 156 7.86 -5.30 1.98
C TYR A 156 6.36 -5.41 1.72
N ALA A 157 5.79 -4.39 1.09
CA ALA A 157 4.39 -4.39 0.67
C ALA A 157 4.32 -4.71 -0.83
N SER A 158 3.55 -5.72 -1.22
CA SER A 158 3.38 -6.07 -2.62
C SER A 158 2.65 -4.97 -3.39
N GLU A 159 2.81 -4.97 -4.71
CA GLU A 159 2.03 -4.06 -5.55
C GLU A 159 0.52 -4.27 -5.41
N ALA A 160 0.06 -5.51 -5.22
CA ALA A 160 -1.35 -5.79 -4.97
C ALA A 160 -1.81 -5.13 -3.66
N TYR A 161 -1.04 -5.26 -2.59
CA TYR A 161 -1.35 -4.62 -1.31
C TYR A 161 -1.42 -3.10 -1.44
N VAL A 162 -0.41 -2.48 -2.06
CA VAL A 162 -0.39 -1.03 -2.26
C VAL A 162 -1.56 -0.55 -3.13
N LYS A 163 -1.90 -1.26 -4.21
CA LYS A 163 -3.09 -0.94 -5.02
C LYS A 163 -4.38 -1.01 -4.21
N TYR A 164 -4.51 -2.02 -3.35
CA TYR A 164 -5.76 -2.32 -2.67
C TYR A 164 -5.98 -1.48 -1.42
N LYS A 165 -4.94 -1.31 -0.59
CA LYS A 165 -5.06 -0.83 0.79
C LYS A 165 -4.52 0.58 1.05
N THR A 166 -3.80 1.18 0.10
CA THR A 166 -3.42 2.60 0.19
C THR A 166 -4.67 3.47 0.36
N ILE A 167 -4.66 4.40 1.30
CA ILE A 167 -5.69 5.44 1.43
C ILE A 167 -5.23 6.70 0.70
N ALA A 168 -4.03 7.17 1.00
CA ALA A 168 -3.43 8.33 0.37
C ALA A 168 -1.90 8.29 0.42
N VAL A 169 -1.26 9.06 -0.45
CA VAL A 169 0.18 9.30 -0.42
C VAL A 169 0.51 10.79 -0.42
N LEU A 170 1.58 11.14 0.28
CA LEU A 170 2.19 12.45 0.26
C LEU A 170 3.63 12.34 -0.26
N LEU A 171 3.91 13.08 -1.32
CA LEU A 171 5.21 13.10 -1.99
C LEU A 171 5.52 14.51 -2.50
N ASN A 172 6.79 14.73 -2.87
CA ASN A 172 7.23 15.97 -3.48
C ASN A 172 6.55 16.17 -4.85
N VAL A 173 6.01 17.36 -5.09
CA VAL A 173 5.34 17.70 -6.37
C VAL A 173 6.27 17.54 -7.58
N GLN A 174 7.57 17.78 -7.42
CA GLN A 174 8.56 17.62 -8.49
C GLN A 174 8.72 16.17 -8.94
N ALA A 175 8.39 15.21 -8.06
CA ALA A 175 8.45 13.77 -8.34
C ALA A 175 7.25 13.24 -9.15
N ILE A 176 6.20 14.05 -9.32
CA ILE A 176 5.02 13.69 -10.12
C ILE A 176 5.35 13.90 -11.60
N PRO A 177 5.10 12.93 -12.52
CA PRO A 177 5.28 13.13 -13.96
C PRO A 177 4.63 14.42 -14.47
N VAL A 178 5.30 15.12 -15.40
CA VAL A 178 4.89 16.44 -15.92
C VAL A 178 3.47 16.40 -16.48
N GLU A 179 3.13 15.33 -17.19
CA GLU A 179 1.82 15.11 -17.81
C GLU A 179 0.71 14.94 -16.76
N ILE A 180 1.02 14.32 -15.62
CA ILE A 180 0.08 14.17 -14.51
C ILE A 180 -0.08 15.51 -13.79
N ARG A 181 1.02 16.23 -13.49
CA ARG A 181 0.95 17.58 -12.91
C ARG A 181 0.08 18.53 -13.73
N ARG A 182 0.26 18.55 -15.05
CA ARG A 182 -0.56 19.37 -15.96
C ARG A 182 -2.04 19.02 -15.89
N ARG A 183 -2.40 17.73 -15.80
CA ARG A 183 -3.79 17.28 -15.65
C ARG A 183 -4.38 17.64 -14.27
N LEU A 184 -3.55 17.62 -13.23
CA LEU A 184 -3.91 18.04 -11.87
C LEU A 184 -3.98 19.57 -11.70
N GLY A 185 -3.38 20.34 -12.61
CA GLY A 185 -3.30 21.79 -12.52
C GLY A 185 -2.30 22.29 -11.48
N ILE A 186 -1.22 21.53 -11.23
CA ILE A 186 -0.15 21.85 -10.25
C ILE A 186 1.23 21.94 -10.90
#